data_AF-A0A419IZU8-F1
#
_entry.id   AF-A0A419IZU8-F1
#
_cell.length_a   1.000
_cell.length_b   1.000
_cell.length_c   1.000
_cell.angle_alpha   90.00
_cell.angle_beta   90.00
_cell.angle_gamma   90.00
#
_symmetry.space_group_name_H-M   'P 1'
#
loop_
_entity.id
_entity.type
_entity.pdbx_description
1 polymer ?
#
loop_
_entity_poly.entity_id
_entity_poly.type
_entity_poly.pdbx_seq_one_letter_code
_entity_poly.pdbx_strand_id
1 'polypeptide(L)'
;TFTQEIVTFFIEKYPELEDKVLFERRGYFYNPVTGDELPLGTKDVLTYIKRAIKNGIYRKTKTFYSVPDELMFNQVLFVEKAGFNIILKESGLLDKLNLGVMSTQGFGTRAVKRLMKYFLDKGIKVYILHDCDVPGYLICDKFLSGSDTYKEGLDVIKIGLTLDDAKKLGKDKDEYAEIVTYKKAYKKALDMLNLSEEEKKFLIVDRDAKIYRRAELNTLTSPELIRFIESKINHRPITPTIEQLRDYISMDKTEIIKNALYDVYASKIPDITIDKEEIANRIQRAINHKMHWTAVLDKVLGEYTEEKVLELSRLIMKKR
;
A
#
# COMPACT_ATOMS: atom_id res chain seq x y z
N THR A 1 12.67 12.84 -31.62
CA THR A 1 12.68 12.00 -30.40
C THR A 1 11.47 12.36 -29.55
N PHE A 2 10.66 11.39 -29.14
CA PHE A 2 9.48 11.64 -28.28
C PHE A 2 9.99 11.90 -26.84
N THR A 3 10.09 13.17 -26.43
CA THR A 3 10.59 13.54 -25.10
C THR A 3 9.45 13.63 -24.09
N GLN A 4 9.74 13.54 -22.79
CA GLN A 4 8.72 13.68 -21.74
C GLN A 4 7.98 15.03 -21.77
N GLU A 5 8.65 16.08 -22.23
CA GLU A 5 8.06 17.41 -22.44
C GLU A 5 7.01 17.39 -23.55
N ILE A 6 7.33 16.77 -24.70
CA ILE A 6 6.39 16.61 -25.82
C ILE A 6 5.19 15.78 -25.40
N VAL A 7 5.41 14.69 -24.64
CA VAL A 7 4.32 13.85 -24.12
C VAL A 7 3.41 14.65 -23.19
N THR A 8 4.00 15.46 -22.31
CA THR A 8 3.25 16.30 -21.37
C THR A 8 2.42 17.33 -22.12
N PHE A 9 3.02 18.04 -23.07
CA PHE A 9 2.31 19.00 -23.93
C PHE A 9 1.17 18.32 -24.72
N PHE A 10 1.41 17.12 -25.25
CA PHE A 10 0.39 16.36 -25.96
C PHE A 10 -0.80 16.01 -25.05
N ILE A 11 -0.54 15.53 -23.83
CA ILE A 11 -1.59 15.20 -22.85
C ILE A 11 -2.36 16.46 -22.43
N GLU A 12 -1.68 17.59 -22.24
CA GLU A 12 -2.35 18.85 -21.91
C GLU A 12 -3.27 19.34 -23.03
N LYS A 13 -2.87 19.13 -24.29
CA LYS A 13 -3.67 19.50 -25.45
C LYS A 13 -4.81 18.52 -25.72
N TYR A 14 -4.65 17.24 -25.37
CA TYR A 14 -5.60 16.16 -25.63
C TYR A 14 -5.77 15.28 -24.37
N PRO A 15 -6.38 15.81 -23.29
CA PRO A 15 -6.50 15.10 -22.01
C PRO A 15 -7.28 13.78 -22.12
N GLU A 16 -8.22 13.69 -23.07
CA GLU A 16 -8.99 12.47 -23.37
C GLU A 16 -8.12 11.30 -23.89
N LEU A 17 -6.90 11.59 -24.34
CA LEU A 17 -5.96 10.60 -24.84
C LEU A 17 -4.92 10.20 -23.79
N GLU A 18 -4.91 10.78 -22.58
CA GLU A 18 -3.93 10.45 -21.55
C GLU A 18 -3.90 8.94 -21.23
N ASP A 19 -5.08 8.32 -21.12
CA ASP A 19 -5.22 6.89 -20.84
C ASP A 19 -4.72 5.99 -21.98
N LYS A 20 -4.47 6.55 -23.18
CA LYS A 20 -3.92 5.83 -24.33
C LYS A 20 -2.40 5.93 -24.42
N VAL A 21 -1.77 6.81 -23.64
CA VAL A 21 -0.31 6.94 -23.58
C VAL A 21 0.24 5.98 -22.54
N LEU A 22 0.78 4.85 -23.02
CA LEU A 22 1.30 3.80 -22.15
C LEU A 22 2.75 4.08 -21.76
N PHE A 23 2.97 4.33 -20.47
CA PHE A 23 4.30 4.37 -19.89
C PHE A 23 4.68 2.99 -19.34
N GLU A 24 5.97 2.66 -19.45
CA GLU A 24 6.54 1.41 -18.96
C GLU A 24 6.36 1.24 -17.45
N ARG A 25 6.38 -0.02 -17.02
CA ARG A 25 6.32 -0.42 -15.61
C ARG A 25 7.58 0.06 -14.89
N ARG A 26 7.43 0.86 -13.83
CA ARG A 26 8.54 1.31 -12.99
C ARG A 26 8.25 1.08 -11.51
N GLY A 27 8.57 -0.13 -11.06
CA GLY A 27 8.31 -0.59 -9.72
C GLY A 27 6.92 -1.22 -9.56
N TYR A 28 6.49 -1.38 -8.31
CA TYR A 28 5.28 -2.12 -7.95
C TYR A 28 4.65 -1.56 -6.66
N PHE A 29 3.34 -1.73 -6.54
CA PHE A 29 2.59 -1.59 -5.31
C PHE A 29 2.31 -2.98 -4.73
N TYR A 30 2.52 -3.15 -3.44
CA TYR A 30 2.25 -4.37 -2.69
C TYR A 30 1.05 -4.17 -1.77
N ASN A 31 0.04 -5.04 -1.91
CA ASN A 31 -1.13 -5.09 -1.04
C ASN A 31 -0.85 -6.00 0.17
N PRO A 32 -0.93 -5.49 1.41
CA PRO A 32 -0.56 -6.25 2.60
C PRO A 32 -1.56 -7.37 2.93
N VAL A 33 -2.83 -7.24 2.53
CA VAL A 33 -3.87 -8.23 2.83
C VAL A 33 -3.88 -9.37 1.82
N THR A 34 -3.82 -9.05 0.53
CA THR A 34 -3.88 -10.10 -0.51
C THR A 34 -2.50 -10.71 -0.78
N GLY A 35 -1.44 -9.94 -0.55
CA GLY A 35 -0.06 -10.27 -0.94
C GLY A 35 0.24 -10.00 -2.40
N ASP A 36 -0.69 -9.40 -3.15
CA ASP A 36 -0.53 -9.16 -4.58
C ASP A 36 0.42 -8.00 -4.86
N GLU A 37 1.15 -8.12 -5.97
CA GLU A 37 1.97 -7.04 -6.52
C GLU A 37 1.33 -6.47 -7.78
N LEU A 38 1.04 -5.17 -7.76
CA LEU A 38 0.58 -4.40 -8.90
C LEU A 38 1.76 -3.68 -9.55
N PRO A 39 2.16 -4.02 -10.79
CA PRO A 39 3.18 -3.26 -11.50
C PRO A 39 2.74 -1.81 -11.72
N LEU A 40 3.66 -0.85 -11.57
CA LEU A 40 3.38 0.59 -11.71
C LEU A 40 3.58 1.06 -13.16
N GLY A 41 2.77 0.52 -14.07
CA GLY A 41 2.64 0.98 -15.46
C GLY A 41 1.29 1.64 -15.71
N THR A 42 1.14 2.47 -16.76
CA THR A 42 -0.13 3.17 -17.03
C THR A 42 -1.31 2.20 -17.16
N LYS A 43 -1.14 1.14 -17.96
CA LYS A 43 -2.19 0.14 -18.20
C LYS A 43 -2.56 -0.61 -16.92
N ASP A 44 -1.55 -1.00 -16.15
CA ASP A 44 -1.74 -1.78 -14.92
C ASP A 44 -2.50 -0.96 -13.87
N VAL A 45 -2.06 0.28 -13.61
CA VAL A 45 -2.72 1.21 -12.69
C VAL A 45 -4.15 1.54 -13.15
N LEU A 46 -4.36 1.80 -14.44
CA LEU A 46 -5.69 2.05 -14.98
C LEU A 46 -6.64 0.87 -14.80
N THR A 47 -6.15 -0.34 -15.06
CA THR A 47 -6.91 -1.57 -14.88
C THR A 47 -7.27 -1.76 -13.41
N TYR A 48 -6.33 -1.48 -12.50
CA TYR A 48 -6.57 -1.54 -11.06
C TYR A 48 -7.63 -0.53 -10.61
N ILE A 49 -7.54 0.73 -11.03
CA ILE A 49 -8.50 1.78 -10.63
C ILE A 49 -9.90 1.50 -11.19
N LYS A 50 -10.00 1.03 -12.44
CA LYS A 50 -11.28 0.76 -13.13
C LYS A 50 -11.86 -0.62 -12.80
N ARG A 51 -11.22 -1.42 -11.95
CA ARG A 51 -11.65 -2.79 -11.68
C ARG A 51 -13.03 -2.81 -11.03
N ALA A 52 -13.86 -3.76 -11.44
CA ALA A 52 -15.12 -4.02 -10.76
C ALA A 52 -14.84 -4.70 -9.40
N ILE A 53 -15.28 -4.08 -8.32
CA ILE A 53 -15.27 -4.68 -6.99
C ILE A 53 -16.51 -5.55 -6.90
N LYS A 54 -16.32 -6.87 -6.79
CA LYS A 54 -17.44 -7.83 -6.78
C LYS A 54 -18.11 -7.94 -5.42
N ASN A 55 -17.62 -7.19 -4.43
CA ASN A 55 -18.18 -7.14 -3.07
C ASN A 55 -18.34 -8.54 -2.50
N GLY A 56 -17.24 -9.30 -2.54
CA GLY A 56 -17.28 -10.73 -2.27
C GLY A 56 -15.99 -11.21 -1.62
N ILE A 57 -16.16 -11.84 -0.46
CA ILE A 57 -15.16 -12.65 0.22
C ILE A 57 -15.50 -14.08 -0.14
N TYR A 58 -14.60 -14.77 -0.84
CA TYR A 58 -14.83 -16.15 -1.25
C TYR A 58 -13.82 -17.06 -0.57
N ARG A 59 -14.29 -17.96 0.28
CA ARG A 59 -13.46 -19.02 0.83
C ARG A 59 -13.40 -20.17 -0.16
N LYS A 60 -12.20 -20.46 -0.69
CA LYS A 60 -11.82 -21.73 -1.32
C LYS A 60 -10.73 -22.37 -0.44
N THR A 61 -9.67 -22.92 -1.01
CA THR A 61 -8.44 -23.27 -0.28
C THR A 61 -7.75 -22.07 0.39
N LYS A 62 -7.92 -20.84 -0.15
CA LYS A 62 -7.54 -19.55 0.45
C LYS A 62 -8.70 -18.57 0.29
N THR A 63 -8.88 -17.66 1.23
CA THR A 63 -9.89 -16.59 1.15
C THR A 63 -9.46 -15.55 0.12
N PHE A 64 -10.31 -15.30 -0.87
CA PHE A 64 -10.15 -14.24 -1.86
C PHE A 64 -10.96 -13.01 -1.45
N TYR A 65 -10.32 -11.85 -1.46
CA TYR A 65 -10.90 -10.58 -1.05
C TYR A 65 -11.23 -9.73 -2.29
N SER A 66 -12.52 -9.55 -2.58
CA SER A 66 -13.02 -8.57 -3.56
C SER A 66 -13.81 -7.49 -2.85
N VAL A 67 -13.13 -6.73 -1.99
CA VAL A 67 -13.70 -5.64 -1.18
C VAL A 67 -13.00 -4.31 -1.52
N PRO A 68 -13.60 -3.16 -1.15
CA PRO A 68 -12.95 -1.85 -1.26
C PRO A 68 -11.55 -1.82 -0.61
N ASP A 69 -10.63 -1.05 -1.22
CA ASP A 69 -9.23 -0.96 -0.79
C ASP A 69 -9.10 -0.45 0.64
N GLU A 70 -9.94 0.53 1.00
CA GLU A 70 -10.02 1.16 2.32
C GLU A 70 -10.41 0.18 3.44
N LEU A 71 -10.95 -1.00 3.08
CA LEU A 71 -11.21 -2.10 4.00
C LEU A 71 -10.07 -3.12 4.04
N MET A 72 -9.10 -3.07 3.14
CA MET A 72 -7.91 -3.90 3.18
C MET A 72 -6.74 -3.18 3.83
N PHE A 73 -6.52 -1.92 3.47
CA PHE A 73 -5.46 -1.08 4.01
C PHE A 73 -5.92 0.36 4.04
N ASN A 74 -5.44 1.12 5.03
CA ASN A 74 -5.81 2.53 5.20
C ASN A 74 -4.60 3.46 5.17
N GLN A 75 -3.42 2.89 4.92
CA GLN A 75 -2.14 3.57 4.82
C GLN A 75 -1.32 2.98 3.68
N VAL A 76 -0.58 3.82 2.96
CA VAL A 76 0.36 3.42 1.91
C VAL A 76 1.68 4.16 2.11
N LEU A 77 2.79 3.43 2.05
CA LEU A 77 4.14 3.97 2.09
C LEU A 77 4.75 3.97 0.70
N PHE A 78 5.16 5.13 0.22
CA PHE A 78 5.96 5.27 -0.99
C PHE A 78 7.44 5.31 -0.66
N VAL A 79 8.23 4.49 -1.38
CA VAL A 79 9.69 4.42 -1.23
C VAL A 79 10.34 4.42 -2.61
N GLU A 80 11.30 5.31 -2.85
CA GLU A 80 11.96 5.42 -4.17
C GLU A 80 12.82 4.19 -4.54
N LYS A 81 13.27 3.41 -3.54
CA LYS A 81 14.19 2.28 -3.72
C LYS A 81 13.46 0.96 -3.47
N ALA A 82 13.38 0.13 -4.51
CA ALA A 82 12.73 -1.19 -4.46
C ALA A 82 13.32 -2.17 -3.42
N GLY A 83 14.58 -1.99 -3.00
CA GLY A 83 15.25 -2.87 -2.02
C GLY A 83 14.59 -2.87 -0.64
N PHE A 84 13.95 -1.77 -0.23
CA PHE A 84 13.30 -1.68 1.09
C PHE A 84 12.08 -2.58 1.22
N ASN A 85 11.42 -2.93 0.11
CA ASN A 85 10.20 -3.71 0.17
C ASN A 85 10.42 -5.11 0.74
N ILE A 86 11.57 -5.73 0.48
CA ILE A 86 11.90 -7.06 1.01
C ILE A 86 11.99 -6.97 2.54
N ILE A 87 12.75 -6.00 3.03
CA ILE A 87 12.93 -5.75 4.48
C ILE A 87 11.58 -5.47 5.15
N LEU A 88 10.75 -4.63 4.55
CA LEU A 88 9.46 -4.26 5.11
C LEU A 88 8.48 -5.43 5.15
N LYS A 89 8.44 -6.25 4.10
CA LYS A 89 7.59 -7.46 4.04
C LYS A 89 8.00 -8.48 5.09
N GLU A 90 9.29 -8.76 5.24
CA GLU A 90 9.78 -9.76 6.20
C GLU A 90 9.65 -9.31 7.67
N SER A 91 9.53 -8.01 7.92
CA SER A 91 9.44 -7.45 9.27
C SER A 91 8.09 -7.62 9.96
N GLY A 92 7.02 -7.97 9.24
CA GLY A 92 5.64 -7.94 9.75
C GLY A 92 5.07 -6.53 10.01
N LEU A 93 5.83 -5.48 9.67
CA LEU A 93 5.42 -4.08 9.85
C LEU A 93 4.19 -3.72 9.00
N LEU A 94 4.11 -4.30 7.80
CA LEU A 94 3.03 -4.00 6.85
C LEU A 94 1.67 -4.44 7.39
N ASP A 95 1.61 -5.63 7.96
CA ASP A 95 0.41 -6.15 8.62
C ASP A 95 0.09 -5.37 9.89
N LYS A 96 1.11 -5.06 10.69
CA LYS A 96 0.96 -4.29 11.93
C LYS A 96 0.35 -2.90 11.69
N LEU A 97 0.70 -2.24 10.59
CA LEU A 97 0.27 -0.87 10.30
C LEU A 97 -0.87 -0.76 9.29
N ASN A 98 -1.38 -1.89 8.77
CA ASN A 98 -2.31 -1.93 7.63
C ASN A 98 -1.76 -1.11 6.44
N LEU A 99 -0.48 -1.33 6.14
CA LEU A 99 0.36 -0.47 5.31
C LEU A 99 0.68 -1.16 3.99
N GLY A 100 0.11 -0.66 2.89
CA GLY A 100 0.58 -1.00 1.56
C GLY A 100 1.90 -0.32 1.25
N VAL A 101 2.70 -0.91 0.35
CA VAL A 101 4.01 -0.33 -0.02
C VAL A 101 4.07 -0.13 -1.52
N MET A 102 4.36 1.09 -1.94
CA MET A 102 4.65 1.44 -3.31
C MET A 102 6.14 1.71 -3.45
N SER A 103 6.82 0.95 -4.30
CA SER A 103 8.20 1.23 -4.64
C SER A 103 8.37 1.57 -6.10
N THR A 104 9.25 2.50 -6.40
CA THR A 104 9.62 2.86 -7.78
C THR A 104 11.09 2.59 -8.05
N GLN A 105 11.52 2.92 -9.26
CA GLN A 105 12.93 3.11 -9.60
C GLN A 105 13.07 4.57 -10.08
N GLY A 106 13.50 5.45 -9.18
CA GLY A 106 13.60 6.89 -9.44
C GLY A 106 12.28 7.66 -9.25
N PHE A 107 12.22 8.87 -9.82
CA PHE A 107 11.08 9.78 -9.76
C PHE A 107 9.74 9.09 -10.08
N GLY A 108 8.73 9.31 -9.23
CA GLY A 108 7.39 8.78 -9.40
C GLY A 108 6.80 9.13 -10.78
N THR A 109 6.37 8.11 -11.50
CA THR A 109 5.74 8.27 -12.83
C THR A 109 4.34 8.89 -12.70
N ARG A 110 3.74 9.32 -13.81
CA ARG A 110 2.31 9.71 -13.83
C ARG A 110 1.41 8.61 -13.26
N ALA A 111 1.71 7.34 -13.54
CA ALA A 111 0.95 6.20 -13.03
C ALA A 111 1.00 6.10 -11.50
N VAL A 112 2.17 6.33 -10.89
CA VAL A 112 2.35 6.40 -9.43
C VAL A 112 1.47 7.49 -8.81
N LYS A 113 1.54 8.71 -9.35
CA LYS A 113 0.76 9.84 -8.85
C LYS A 113 -0.75 9.59 -8.98
N ARG A 114 -1.20 9.00 -10.08
CA ARG A 114 -2.61 8.61 -10.28
C ARG A 114 -3.06 7.56 -9.26
N LEU A 115 -2.24 6.55 -8.99
CA LEU A 115 -2.55 5.54 -7.99
C LEU A 115 -2.61 6.13 -6.57
N MET A 116 -1.68 7.02 -6.23
CA MET A 116 -1.72 7.78 -4.97
C MET A 116 -2.98 8.63 -4.85
N LYS A 117 -3.35 9.37 -5.90
CA LYS A 117 -4.58 10.17 -5.94
C LYS A 117 -5.80 9.30 -5.70
N TYR A 118 -5.89 8.15 -6.36
CA TYR A 118 -6.96 7.17 -6.14
C TYR A 118 -7.03 6.72 -4.67
N PHE A 119 -5.91 6.42 -4.03
CA PHE A 119 -5.88 6.05 -2.61
C PHE A 119 -6.32 7.21 -1.71
N LEU A 120 -5.82 8.43 -1.95
CA LEU A 120 -6.20 9.62 -1.20
C LEU A 120 -7.72 9.90 -1.31
N ASP A 121 -8.30 9.75 -2.51
CA ASP A 121 -9.75 9.92 -2.75
C ASP A 121 -10.59 8.88 -2.01
N LYS A 122 -10.00 7.74 -1.65
CA LYS A 122 -10.62 6.69 -0.82
C LYS A 122 -10.39 6.88 0.68
N GLY A 123 -9.74 7.98 1.09
CA GLY A 123 -9.41 8.27 2.48
C GLY A 123 -8.21 7.47 3.02
N ILE A 124 -7.44 6.84 2.13
CA ILE A 124 -6.22 6.09 2.48
C ILE A 124 -5.05 7.09 2.54
N LYS A 125 -4.32 7.10 3.66
CA LYS A 125 -3.18 8.00 3.83
C LYS A 125 -1.99 7.54 3.01
N VAL A 126 -1.31 8.46 2.32
CA VAL A 126 -0.09 8.18 1.57
C VAL A 126 1.09 8.86 2.26
N TYR A 127 2.10 8.10 2.62
CA TYR A 127 3.35 8.55 3.25
C TYR A 127 4.49 8.48 2.25
N ILE A 128 5.38 9.48 2.24
CA ILE A 128 6.58 9.51 1.39
C ILE A 128 7.82 9.33 2.26
N LEU A 129 8.57 8.25 1.99
CA LEU A 129 9.87 7.98 2.60
C LEU A 129 10.98 8.21 1.56
N HIS A 130 11.88 9.13 1.88
CA HIS A 130 13.00 9.53 1.02
C HIS A 130 14.30 9.66 1.83
N ASP A 131 15.43 9.66 1.12
CA ASP A 131 16.76 9.89 1.68
C ASP A 131 16.95 11.34 2.14
N CYS A 132 17.90 11.58 3.03
CA CYS A 132 18.26 12.94 3.44
C CYS A 132 19.22 13.56 2.42
N ASP A 133 18.70 13.91 1.25
CA ASP A 133 19.45 14.50 0.15
C ASP A 133 18.62 15.47 -0.71
N VAL A 134 19.27 16.28 -1.54
CA VAL A 134 18.57 17.26 -2.38
C VAL A 134 17.53 16.59 -3.31
N PRO A 135 17.85 15.49 -4.03
CA PRO A 135 16.86 14.76 -4.83
C PRO A 135 15.62 14.29 -4.04
N GLY A 136 15.81 13.72 -2.85
CA GLY A 136 14.73 13.20 -2.00
C GLY A 136 13.77 14.30 -1.56
N TYR A 137 14.31 15.44 -1.13
CA TYR A 137 13.49 16.61 -0.76
C TYR A 137 12.72 17.16 -1.98
N LEU A 138 13.35 17.16 -3.17
CA LEU A 138 12.69 17.58 -4.41
C LEU A 138 11.59 16.62 -4.87
N ILE A 139 11.78 15.31 -4.73
CA ILE A 139 10.74 14.32 -5.03
C ILE A 139 9.53 14.57 -4.14
N CYS A 140 9.79 14.75 -2.85
CA CYS A 140 8.78 15.01 -1.84
C CYS A 140 8.02 16.30 -2.12
N ASP A 141 8.73 17.38 -2.48
CA ASP A 141 8.12 18.64 -2.90
C ASP A 141 7.23 18.45 -4.14
N LYS A 142 7.73 17.78 -5.18
CA LYS A 142 6.97 17.51 -6.42
C LYS A 142 5.73 16.66 -6.25
N PHE A 143 5.62 15.87 -5.18
CA PHE A 143 4.38 15.19 -4.84
C PHE A 143 3.37 16.16 -4.23
N LEU A 144 3.81 17.06 -3.35
CA LEU A 144 2.94 18.05 -2.70
C LEU A 144 2.50 19.20 -3.61
N SER A 145 3.45 19.79 -4.36
CA SER A 145 3.23 20.99 -5.17
C SER A 145 2.81 20.67 -6.61
N GLY A 146 2.95 19.40 -7.00
CA GLY A 146 2.83 18.97 -8.40
C GLY A 146 4.17 19.08 -9.14
N SER A 147 4.15 18.70 -10.41
CA SER A 147 5.31 18.77 -11.31
C SER A 147 4.87 19.11 -12.72
N ASP A 148 5.80 19.48 -13.59
CA ASP A 148 5.51 19.77 -15.00
C ASP A 148 4.73 18.63 -15.65
N THR A 149 5.10 17.38 -15.34
CA THR A 149 4.44 16.18 -15.87
C THR A 149 3.16 15.77 -15.12
N TYR A 150 2.79 16.42 -14.03
CA TYR A 150 1.56 16.13 -13.28
C TYR A 150 1.30 17.31 -12.33
N LYS A 151 0.52 18.28 -12.81
CA LYS A 151 0.40 19.62 -12.19
C LYS A 151 -0.32 19.62 -10.85
N GLU A 152 -1.15 18.61 -10.59
CA GLU A 152 -1.90 18.51 -9.34
C GLU A 152 -0.98 18.06 -8.19
N GLY A 153 -1.04 18.80 -7.09
CA GLY A 153 -0.43 18.42 -5.82
C GLY A 153 -1.24 17.36 -5.10
N LEU A 154 -0.57 16.48 -4.36
CA LEU A 154 -1.19 15.41 -3.59
C LEU A 154 -1.03 15.69 -2.10
N ASP A 155 -2.08 15.46 -1.31
CA ASP A 155 -2.05 15.58 0.15
C ASP A 155 -1.33 14.38 0.80
N VAL A 156 -0.03 14.28 0.54
CA VAL A 156 0.85 13.22 1.03
C VAL A 156 1.56 13.65 2.32
N ILE A 157 1.86 12.70 3.19
CA ILE A 157 2.53 12.94 4.46
C ILE A 157 4.02 12.66 4.33
N LYS A 158 4.85 13.65 4.62
CA LYS A 158 6.32 13.51 4.57
C LYS A 158 6.83 12.77 5.82
N ILE A 159 7.53 11.66 5.62
CA ILE A 159 8.20 10.92 6.70
C ILE A 159 9.64 10.53 6.35
N GLY A 160 10.21 11.16 5.33
CA GLY A 160 11.59 10.95 4.90
C GLY A 160 12.61 11.25 5.99
N LEU A 161 13.84 10.77 5.78
CA LEU A 161 14.96 11.08 6.68
C LEU A 161 15.26 12.58 6.59
N THR A 162 15.03 13.29 7.69
CA THR A 162 15.41 14.71 7.83
C THR A 162 16.82 14.85 8.37
N LEU A 163 17.41 16.06 8.31
CA LEU A 163 18.70 16.31 8.97
C LEU A 163 18.64 16.05 10.48
N ASP A 164 17.55 16.46 11.13
CA ASP A 164 17.36 16.21 12.56
C ASP A 164 17.27 14.72 12.89
N ASP A 165 16.59 13.95 12.04
CA ASP A 165 16.53 12.49 12.19
C ASP A 165 17.90 11.86 11.96
N ALA A 166 18.65 12.30 10.93
CA ALA A 166 20.01 11.84 10.66
C ALA A 166 20.94 12.09 11.85
N LYS A 167 20.89 13.28 12.45
CA LYS A 167 21.63 13.62 13.67
C LYS A 167 21.27 12.76 14.87
N LYS A 168 19.97 12.55 15.12
CA LYS A 168 19.48 11.69 16.22
C LYS A 168 19.95 10.24 16.06
N LEU A 169 20.08 9.77 14.82
CA LEU A 169 20.56 8.43 14.49
C LEU A 169 22.09 8.38 14.32
N GLY A 170 22.80 9.51 14.48
CA GLY A 170 24.24 9.62 14.28
C GLY A 170 24.72 9.39 12.85
N LYS A 171 23.83 9.51 11.85
CA LYS A 171 24.06 9.29 10.41
C LYS A 171 24.47 10.55 9.64
N ASP A 172 24.62 11.67 10.34
CA ASP A 172 25.11 12.94 9.81
C ASP A 172 26.65 13.03 9.77
N LYS A 173 27.34 12.10 10.44
CA LYS A 173 28.81 12.01 10.48
C LYS A 173 29.39 11.58 9.14
N ASP A 174 30.63 11.99 8.86
CA ASP A 174 31.32 11.71 7.59
C ASP A 174 31.46 10.21 7.26
N GLU A 175 31.39 9.32 8.26
CA GLU A 175 31.41 7.86 8.05
C GLU A 175 30.12 7.31 7.40
N TYR A 176 29.00 8.05 7.51
CA TYR A 176 27.69 7.66 6.99
C TYR A 176 27.13 8.68 5.96
N ALA A 177 27.46 9.95 6.11
CA ALA A 177 27.06 11.02 5.21
C ALA A 177 28.14 11.23 4.14
N GLU A 178 27.81 10.87 2.91
CA GLU A 178 28.76 10.92 1.80
C GLU A 178 28.66 12.24 1.03
N ILE A 179 29.78 12.63 0.42
CA ILE A 179 29.87 13.78 -0.47
C ILE A 179 29.77 13.29 -1.91
N VAL A 180 28.79 13.82 -2.65
CA VAL A 180 28.52 13.46 -4.04
C VAL A 180 28.56 14.67 -4.95
N THR A 181 29.02 14.44 -6.19
CA THR A 181 28.98 15.45 -7.26
C THR A 181 27.89 15.07 -8.26
N TYR A 182 26.88 15.92 -8.43
CA TYR A 182 25.82 15.68 -9.42
C TYR A 182 26.14 16.29 -10.78
N LYS A 183 25.66 15.64 -11.85
CA LYS A 183 25.83 16.15 -13.24
C LYS A 183 25.11 17.48 -13.47
N LYS A 184 23.91 17.63 -12.88
CA LYS A 184 23.08 18.84 -12.98
C LYS A 184 23.21 19.67 -11.69
N ALA A 185 23.28 20.98 -11.84
CA ALA A 185 23.20 21.89 -10.70
C ALA A 185 21.74 22.04 -10.28
N TYR A 186 21.45 21.84 -8.99
CA TYR A 186 20.09 22.00 -8.45
C TYR A 186 19.77 23.45 -8.08
N LYS A 187 20.41 24.45 -8.72
CA LYS A 187 20.32 25.86 -8.31
C LYS A 187 18.87 26.32 -8.12
N LYS A 188 18.06 26.34 -9.19
CA LYS A 188 16.65 26.74 -9.13
C LYS A 188 15.82 25.88 -8.19
N ALA A 189 16.12 24.58 -8.12
CA ALA A 189 15.35 23.62 -7.34
C ALA A 189 15.57 23.83 -5.82
N LEU A 190 16.79 24.15 -5.41
CA LEU A 190 17.13 24.49 -4.03
C LEU A 190 16.51 25.81 -3.58
N ASP A 191 16.40 26.80 -4.49
CA ASP A 191 15.74 28.08 -4.18
C ASP A 191 14.23 27.90 -3.97
N MET A 192 13.63 26.85 -4.56
CA MET A 192 12.23 26.50 -4.37
C MET A 192 11.97 25.67 -3.11
N LEU A 193 12.98 24.95 -2.62
CA LEU A 193 12.85 24.17 -1.39
C LEU A 193 12.91 25.09 -0.17
N ASN A 194 11.92 24.96 0.71
CA ASN A 194 11.90 25.64 2.00
C ASN A 194 12.80 24.94 3.02
N LEU A 195 14.11 24.89 2.73
CA LEU A 195 15.13 24.32 3.63
C LEU A 195 15.51 25.34 4.71
N SER A 196 15.69 24.85 5.93
CA SER A 196 16.32 25.61 7.00
C SER A 196 17.78 25.97 6.66
N GLU A 197 18.32 27.01 7.31
CA GLU A 197 19.72 27.39 7.12
C GLU A 197 20.70 26.28 7.52
N GLU A 198 20.31 25.43 8.47
CA GLU A 198 21.11 24.30 8.88
C GLU A 198 21.11 23.17 7.84
N GLU A 199 19.95 22.85 7.27
CA GLU A 199 19.84 21.90 6.16
C GLU A 199 20.61 22.36 4.93
N LYS A 200 20.56 23.66 4.59
CA LYS A 200 21.36 24.22 3.50
C LYS A 200 22.86 24.03 3.74
N LYS A 201 23.34 24.37 4.94
CA LYS A 201 24.76 24.21 5.31
C LYS A 201 25.21 22.75 5.31
N PHE A 202 24.33 21.83 5.69
CA PHE A 202 24.64 20.42 5.70
C PHE A 202 24.65 19.83 4.28
N LEU A 203 23.58 20.05 3.51
CA LEU A 203 23.35 19.42 2.21
C LEU A 203 24.21 20.02 1.09
N ILE A 204 24.56 21.30 1.18
CA ILE A 204 25.28 22.02 0.11
C ILE A 204 26.73 22.22 0.55
N VAL A 205 27.65 21.44 -0.04
CA VAL A 205 29.08 21.57 0.22
C VAL A 205 29.69 22.64 -0.69
N ASP A 206 29.47 22.50 -2.00
CA ASP A 206 29.83 23.51 -3.00
C ASP A 206 28.78 23.52 -4.12
N ARG A 207 27.95 24.56 -4.11
CA ARG A 207 26.84 24.71 -5.06
C ARG A 207 27.32 24.88 -6.51
N ASP A 208 28.47 25.53 -6.72
CA ASP A 208 28.99 25.85 -8.05
C ASP A 208 29.73 24.65 -8.65
N ALA A 209 30.50 23.93 -7.82
CA ALA A 209 31.10 22.65 -8.19
C ALA A 209 30.09 21.48 -8.21
N LYS A 210 28.82 21.73 -7.84
CA LYS A 210 27.74 20.73 -7.79
C LYS A 210 28.00 19.60 -6.79
N ILE A 211 28.66 19.94 -5.70
CA ILE A 211 29.05 19.03 -4.62
C ILE A 211 28.03 19.18 -3.48
N TYR A 212 27.44 18.06 -3.08
CA TYR A 212 26.40 17.99 -2.07
C TYR A 212 26.68 16.86 -1.10
N ARG A 213 26.14 16.96 0.10
CA ARG A 213 26.15 15.88 1.09
C ARG A 213 24.81 15.17 1.09
N ARG A 214 24.83 13.84 1.27
CA ARG A 214 23.63 13.02 1.43
C ARG A 214 23.79 12.01 2.56
N ALA A 215 22.71 11.75 3.29
CA ALA A 215 22.59 10.60 4.18
C ALA A 215 21.48 9.68 3.65
N GLU A 216 21.86 8.48 3.19
CA GLU A 216 20.90 7.53 2.62
C GLU A 216 20.18 6.74 3.71
N LEU A 217 18.92 6.37 3.47
CA LEU A 217 18.18 5.41 4.29
C LEU A 217 18.89 4.03 4.35
N ASN A 218 19.68 3.69 3.33
CA ASN A 218 20.49 2.47 3.29
C ASN A 218 21.58 2.43 4.38
N THR A 219 21.91 3.57 5.00
CA THR A 219 22.84 3.62 6.13
C THR A 219 22.21 3.15 7.45
N LEU A 220 20.88 3.02 7.48
CA LEU A 220 20.14 2.46 8.60
C LEU A 220 20.18 0.93 8.50
N THR A 221 20.43 0.27 9.63
CA THR A 221 20.19 -1.16 9.76
C THR A 221 18.70 -1.46 9.63
N SER A 222 18.33 -2.68 9.22
CA SER A 222 16.91 -3.07 9.10
C SER A 222 16.09 -2.78 10.37
N PRO A 223 16.58 -3.06 11.60
CA PRO A 223 15.85 -2.71 12.82
C PRO A 223 15.71 -1.21 13.05
N GLU A 224 16.71 -0.40 12.68
CA GLU A 224 16.62 1.07 12.78
C GLU A 224 15.58 1.62 11.81
N LEU A 225 15.55 1.13 10.57
CA LEU A 225 14.57 1.54 9.57
C LEU A 225 13.13 1.22 10.02
N ILE A 226 12.90 0.00 10.54
CA ILE A 226 11.58 -0.40 11.03
C ILE A 226 11.13 0.52 12.16
N ARG A 227 11.99 0.75 13.18
CA ARG A 227 11.69 1.67 14.29
C ARG A 227 11.46 3.10 13.82
N PHE A 228 12.22 3.56 12.82
CA PHE A 228 12.06 4.88 12.24
C PHE A 228 10.66 5.03 11.64
N ILE A 229 10.22 4.08 10.82
CA ILE A 229 8.88 4.10 10.21
C ILE A 229 7.78 3.99 11.28
N GLU A 230 7.93 3.08 12.25
CA GLU A 230 6.99 2.93 13.37
C GLU A 230 6.83 4.20 14.20
N SER A 231 7.90 4.98 14.35
CA SER A 231 7.84 6.26 15.08
C SER A 231 7.08 7.36 14.34
N LYS A 232 6.93 7.23 13.01
CA LYS A 232 6.31 8.24 12.14
C LYS A 232 4.90 7.85 11.67
N ILE A 233 4.59 6.56 11.63
CA ILE A 233 3.30 6.03 11.18
C ILE A 233 2.60 5.34 12.35
N ASN A 234 1.47 5.91 12.76
CA ASN A 234 0.64 5.30 13.79
C ASN A 234 -0.25 4.19 13.23
N HIS A 235 -0.46 3.13 14.02
CA HIS A 235 -1.46 2.11 13.69
C HIS A 235 -2.85 2.74 13.60
N ARG A 236 -3.58 2.40 12.53
CA ARG A 236 -4.97 2.79 12.35
C ARG A 236 -5.80 1.53 12.14
N PRO A 237 -6.65 1.15 13.11
CA PRO A 237 -7.47 -0.04 12.95
C PRO A 237 -8.48 0.15 11.82
N ILE A 238 -8.74 -0.93 11.09
CA ILE A 238 -9.81 -1.01 10.10
C ILE A 238 -10.92 -1.84 10.72
N THR A 239 -12.15 -1.32 10.72
CA THR A 239 -13.31 -1.99 11.31
C THR A 239 -14.48 -1.85 10.38
N PRO A 240 -14.77 -2.89 9.57
CA PRO A 240 -15.96 -2.89 8.75
C PRO A 240 -17.23 -2.84 9.61
N THR A 241 -18.25 -2.16 9.10
CA THR A 241 -19.59 -2.16 9.69
C THR A 241 -20.30 -3.50 9.44
N ILE A 242 -21.36 -3.79 10.20
CA ILE A 242 -22.19 -4.99 9.99
C ILE A 242 -22.76 -5.01 8.57
N GLU A 243 -23.23 -3.86 8.07
CA GLU A 243 -23.77 -3.71 6.72
C GLU A 243 -22.74 -4.08 5.66
N GLN A 244 -21.52 -3.54 5.76
CA GLN A 244 -20.41 -3.90 4.87
C GLN A 244 -20.08 -5.40 4.95
N LEU A 245 -20.02 -5.98 6.15
CA LEU A 245 -19.75 -7.40 6.31
C LEU A 245 -20.84 -8.26 5.65
N ARG A 246 -22.12 -7.92 5.86
CA ARG A 246 -23.27 -8.64 5.27
C ARG A 246 -23.21 -8.64 3.75
N ASP A 247 -22.86 -7.50 3.16
CA ASP A 247 -22.78 -7.34 1.71
C ASP A 247 -21.61 -8.11 1.11
N TYR A 248 -20.48 -8.19 1.82
CA TYR A 248 -19.25 -8.78 1.30
C TYR A 248 -19.07 -10.27 1.60
N ILE A 249 -19.69 -10.79 2.66
CA ILE A 249 -19.52 -12.21 3.03
C ILE A 249 -20.27 -13.09 2.03
N SER A 250 -19.52 -13.97 1.35
CA SER A 250 -20.04 -15.06 0.55
C SER A 250 -19.41 -16.38 1.03
N MET A 251 -20.22 -17.42 1.15
CA MET A 251 -19.75 -18.74 1.57
C MET A 251 -20.03 -19.76 0.48
N ASP A 252 -19.09 -20.68 0.26
CA ASP A 252 -19.25 -21.77 -0.69
C ASP A 252 -20.11 -22.87 -0.08
N LYS A 253 -21.43 -22.79 -0.34
CA LYS A 253 -22.40 -23.80 0.10
C LYS A 253 -22.03 -25.21 -0.40
N THR A 254 -21.49 -25.31 -1.60
CA THR A 254 -21.16 -26.59 -2.24
C THR A 254 -20.03 -27.29 -1.48
N GLU A 255 -19.03 -26.55 -1.02
CA GLU A 255 -17.94 -27.10 -0.20
C GLU A 255 -18.43 -27.60 1.16
N ILE A 256 -19.28 -26.83 1.84
CA ILE A 256 -19.89 -27.23 3.13
C ILE A 256 -20.68 -28.54 2.96
N ILE A 257 -21.54 -28.60 1.93
CA ILE A 257 -22.32 -29.80 1.61
C ILE A 257 -21.40 -30.98 1.31
N LYS A 258 -20.36 -30.78 0.48
CA LYS A 258 -19.42 -31.83 0.11
C LYS A 258 -18.72 -32.42 1.32
N ASN A 259 -18.26 -31.58 2.25
CA ASN A 259 -17.59 -32.03 3.47
C ASN A 259 -18.54 -32.81 4.39
N ALA A 260 -19.76 -32.30 4.61
CA ALA A 260 -20.78 -33.02 5.39
C ALA A 260 -21.18 -34.37 4.76
N LEU A 261 -21.15 -34.49 3.43
CA LEU A 261 -21.41 -35.75 2.74
C LEU A 261 -20.28 -36.75 2.91
N TYR A 262 -19.01 -36.32 2.87
CA TYR A 262 -17.88 -37.21 3.14
C TYR A 262 -17.96 -37.83 4.54
N ASP A 263 -18.43 -37.05 5.52
CA ASP A 263 -18.58 -37.52 6.90
C ASP A 263 -19.65 -38.63 7.05
N VAL A 264 -20.62 -38.74 6.13
CA VAL A 264 -21.84 -39.55 6.38
C VAL A 264 -22.21 -40.54 5.25
N TYR A 265 -21.84 -40.29 4.00
CA TYR A 265 -22.11 -41.13 2.81
C TYR A 265 -23.50 -41.82 2.76
N ALA A 266 -24.58 -41.10 2.38
CA ALA A 266 -25.52 -41.42 1.27
C ALA A 266 -26.60 -40.32 1.09
N SER A 267 -27.33 -40.42 -0.03
CA SER A 267 -28.03 -39.38 -0.79
C SER A 267 -29.39 -38.88 -0.27
N LYS A 268 -29.43 -37.59 0.04
CA LYS A 268 -30.35 -36.53 -0.44
C LYS A 268 -29.82 -35.24 0.18
N ILE A 269 -29.37 -34.29 -0.62
CA ILE A 269 -28.72 -33.06 -0.14
C ILE A 269 -29.80 -32.17 0.51
N PRO A 270 -29.76 -31.94 1.83
CA PRO A 270 -30.57 -30.89 2.44
C PRO A 270 -30.04 -29.54 1.97
N ASP A 271 -30.92 -28.61 1.59
CA ASP A 271 -30.49 -27.24 1.37
C ASP A 271 -29.99 -26.63 2.68
N ILE A 272 -28.95 -25.80 2.59
CA ILE A 272 -28.37 -25.10 3.74
C ILE A 272 -28.64 -23.61 3.63
N THR A 273 -29.20 -23.07 4.73
CA THR A 273 -29.34 -21.63 4.92
C THR A 273 -28.09 -21.11 5.62
N ILE A 274 -27.51 -20.04 5.06
CA ILE A 274 -26.36 -19.35 5.65
C ILE A 274 -26.86 -18.02 6.19
N ASP A 275 -26.78 -17.85 7.51
CA ASP A 275 -27.16 -16.62 8.18
C ASP A 275 -25.99 -15.63 8.14
N LYS A 276 -26.03 -14.72 7.17
CA LYS A 276 -25.00 -13.67 7.03
C LYS A 276 -25.02 -12.67 8.18
N GLU A 277 -26.19 -12.44 8.78
CA GLU A 277 -26.32 -11.49 9.89
C GLU A 277 -25.63 -12.03 11.13
N GLU A 278 -25.84 -13.31 11.42
CA GLU A 278 -25.16 -13.99 12.51
C GLU A 278 -23.64 -13.93 12.34
N ILE A 279 -23.14 -14.27 11.14
CA ILE A 279 -21.70 -14.24 10.83
C ILE A 279 -21.14 -12.82 11.00
N ALA A 280 -21.79 -11.81 10.43
CA ALA A 280 -21.35 -10.41 10.54
C ALA A 280 -21.28 -9.97 12.01
N ASN A 281 -22.28 -10.33 12.83
CA ASN A 281 -22.30 -10.05 14.25
C ASN A 281 -21.22 -10.80 15.03
N ARG A 282 -20.89 -12.04 14.65
CA ARG A 282 -19.79 -12.82 15.25
C ARG A 282 -18.44 -12.16 14.93
N ILE A 283 -18.21 -11.75 13.68
CA ILE A 283 -16.99 -11.06 13.26
C ILE A 283 -16.84 -9.74 14.03
N GLN A 284 -17.87 -8.90 14.05
CA GLN A 284 -17.80 -7.60 14.70
C GLN A 284 -17.46 -7.73 16.19
N ARG A 285 -18.05 -8.70 16.90
CA ARG A 285 -17.74 -8.98 18.31
C ARG A 285 -16.33 -9.51 18.53
N ALA A 286 -15.74 -10.18 17.54
CA ALA A 286 -14.42 -10.78 17.63
C ALA A 286 -13.28 -9.83 17.24
N ILE A 287 -13.57 -8.70 16.57
CA ILE A 287 -12.57 -7.68 16.24
C ILE A 287 -12.02 -7.09 17.55
N ASN A 288 -10.71 -7.27 17.77
CA ASN A 288 -10.01 -6.84 18.99
C ASN A 288 -8.81 -5.91 18.72
N HIS A 289 -8.62 -5.51 17.46
CA HIS A 289 -7.52 -4.67 16.97
C HIS A 289 -6.10 -5.19 17.23
N LYS A 290 -5.94 -6.43 17.72
CA LYS A 290 -4.62 -7.08 17.84
C LYS A 290 -4.14 -7.68 16.52
N MET A 291 -5.07 -7.95 15.62
CA MET A 291 -4.83 -8.46 14.27
C MET A 291 -5.76 -7.75 13.28
N HIS A 292 -5.42 -7.82 12.01
CA HIS A 292 -6.29 -7.30 10.96
C HIS A 292 -7.64 -8.03 10.96
N TRP A 293 -8.73 -7.32 10.66
CA TRP A 293 -10.09 -7.88 10.74
C TRP A 293 -10.28 -9.05 9.76
N THR A 294 -9.51 -9.13 8.68
CA THR A 294 -9.56 -10.26 7.73
C THR A 294 -9.06 -11.56 8.37
N ALA A 295 -8.10 -11.51 9.30
CA ALA A 295 -7.68 -12.68 10.06
C ALA A 295 -8.78 -13.15 11.02
N VAL A 296 -9.52 -12.21 11.62
CA VAL A 296 -10.70 -12.51 12.46
C VAL A 296 -11.80 -13.14 11.61
N LEU A 297 -12.08 -12.58 10.44
CA LEU A 297 -13.01 -13.13 9.47
C LEU A 297 -12.66 -14.56 9.08
N ASP A 298 -11.41 -14.83 8.70
CA ASP A 298 -10.97 -16.18 8.29
C ASP A 298 -11.18 -17.22 9.40
N LYS A 299 -10.91 -16.82 10.65
CA LYS A 299 -11.19 -17.63 11.83
C LYS A 299 -12.69 -17.89 12.01
N VAL A 300 -13.50 -16.83 12.07
CA VAL A 300 -14.97 -16.95 12.29
C VAL A 300 -15.65 -17.74 11.19
N LEU A 301 -15.26 -17.52 9.92
CA LEU A 301 -15.77 -18.31 8.80
C LEU A 301 -15.39 -19.79 8.92
N GLY A 302 -14.24 -20.11 9.53
CA GLY A 302 -13.78 -21.49 9.72
C GLY A 302 -14.63 -22.19 10.75
N GLU A 303 -14.79 -21.56 11.92
CA GLU A 303 -15.61 -22.04 13.03
C GLU A 303 -17.07 -22.24 12.57
N TYR A 304 -17.66 -21.26 11.87
CA TYR A 304 -19.03 -21.36 11.36
C TYR A 304 -19.18 -22.46 10.31
N THR A 305 -18.17 -22.66 9.45
CA THR A 305 -18.18 -23.76 8.46
C THR A 305 -18.18 -25.12 9.15
N GLU A 306 -17.33 -25.32 10.15
CA GLU A 306 -17.27 -26.57 10.91
C GLU A 306 -18.58 -26.85 11.66
N GLU A 307 -19.17 -25.83 12.29
CA GLU A 307 -20.48 -25.92 12.93
C GLU A 307 -21.56 -26.39 11.96
N LYS A 308 -21.61 -25.82 10.75
CA LYS A 308 -22.59 -26.18 9.72
C LYS A 308 -22.36 -27.55 9.11
N VAL A 309 -21.11 -27.98 8.93
CA VAL A 309 -20.79 -29.34 8.53
C VAL A 309 -21.32 -30.33 9.58
N LEU A 310 -21.05 -30.10 10.86
CA LEU A 310 -21.50 -30.97 11.95
C LEU A 310 -23.05 -31.03 12.07
N GLU A 311 -23.71 -29.89 11.94
CA GLU A 311 -25.18 -29.78 11.94
C GLU A 311 -25.80 -30.61 10.79
N LEU A 312 -25.28 -30.44 9.57
CA LEU A 312 -25.71 -31.18 8.39
C LEU A 312 -25.45 -32.69 8.55
N SER A 313 -24.26 -33.08 9.02
CA SER A 313 -23.90 -34.48 9.23
C SER A 313 -24.88 -35.17 10.19
N ARG A 314 -25.26 -34.51 11.29
CA ARG A 314 -26.27 -35.02 12.24
C ARG A 314 -27.66 -35.13 11.61
N LEU A 315 -28.08 -34.15 10.82
CA LEU A 315 -29.37 -34.16 10.11
C LEU A 315 -29.46 -35.31 9.10
N ILE A 316 -28.37 -35.59 8.38
CA ILE A 316 -28.29 -36.69 7.41
C ILE A 316 -28.35 -38.03 8.15
N MET A 317 -27.63 -38.19 9.27
CA MET A 317 -27.70 -39.42 10.09
C MET A 317 -29.10 -39.70 10.63
N LYS A 318 -29.85 -38.67 11.08
CA LYS A 318 -31.22 -38.84 11.62
C LYS A 318 -32.26 -39.23 10.56
N LYS A 319 -31.99 -39.02 9.27
CA LYS A 319 -32.91 -39.33 8.16
C LYS A 319 -32.68 -40.72 7.54
N ARG A 320 -31.69 -41.47 8.02
CA ARG A 320 -31.45 -42.88 7.69
C ARG A 320 -32.18 -43.79 8.68
#